data_AF-A0A534EDF9-F1
#
_entry.id   AF-A0A534EDF9-F1
#
_cell.length_a   1.000
_cell.length_b   1.000
_cell.length_c   1.000
_cell.angle_alpha   90.00
_cell.angle_beta   90.00
_cell.angle_gamma   90.00
#
_symmetry.space_group_name_H-M   'P 1'
#
loop_
_entity.id
_entity.type
_entity.pdbx_description
1 polymer ?
#
loop_
_entity_poly.entity_id
_entity_poly.type
_entity_poly.pdbx_seq_one_letter_code
_entity_poly.pdbx_strand_id
1 'polypeptide(L)'
;PVDPSVVFAKRVIADGDSTVEIVNGVTVVNGKPLEEPYVDPRNNVREYSRSMSRVRVPANAFFVMGDNRDDSDDSRFWGFVPRSHILGKVD
;
A
#
# COMPACT_ATOMS: atom_id res chain seq x y z
N PRO A 1 -4.86 9.46 5.42
CA PRO A 1 -4.70 9.47 6.89
C PRO A 1 -5.78 10.33 7.54
N VAL A 2 -6.27 9.91 8.71
CA VAL A 2 -7.38 10.55 9.43
C VAL A 2 -6.97 11.90 10.05
N ASP A 3 -5.66 12.11 10.30
CA ASP A 3 -5.09 13.38 10.72
C ASP A 3 -3.93 13.79 9.78
N PRO A 4 -4.02 14.93 9.06
CA PRO A 4 -2.98 15.40 8.15
C PRO A 4 -1.78 16.07 8.82
N SER A 5 -1.83 16.34 10.14
CA SER A 5 -0.70 16.91 10.90
C SER A 5 0.36 15.86 11.29
N VAL A 6 0.02 14.58 11.18
CA VAL A 6 0.92 13.46 11.45
C VAL A 6 1.60 13.03 10.15
N VAL A 7 2.94 13.01 10.19
CA VAL A 7 3.75 12.52 9.08
C VAL A 7 3.91 11.00 9.20
N PHE A 8 3.62 10.29 8.10
CA PHE A 8 3.78 8.84 8.03
C PHE A 8 4.86 8.48 7.01
N ALA A 9 5.72 7.52 7.36
CA ALA A 9 6.57 6.82 6.39
C ALA A 9 5.86 5.55 5.93
N LYS A 10 5.57 5.43 4.63
CA LYS A 10 4.97 4.27 3.98
C LYS A 10 5.66 4.03 2.64
N ARG A 11 5.63 2.79 2.15
CA ARG A 11 6.16 2.44 0.83
C ARG A 11 5.11 2.68 -0.24
N VAL A 12 5.50 3.34 -1.33
CA VAL A 12 4.68 3.43 -2.53
C VAL A 12 4.69 2.06 -3.22
N ILE A 13 3.49 1.49 -3.41
CA ILE A 13 3.28 0.19 -4.07
C ILE A 13 2.88 0.39 -5.52
N ALA A 14 2.02 1.38 -5.79
CA ALA A 14 1.55 1.70 -7.13
C ALA A 14 1.22 3.19 -7.27
N ASP A 15 1.37 3.70 -8.48
CA ASP A 15 1.00 5.05 -8.89
C ASP A 15 -0.28 5.06 -9.74
N GLY A 16 -0.67 6.25 -10.20
CA GLY A 16 -1.91 6.48 -10.93
C GLY A 16 -2.09 5.53 -12.12
N ASP A 17 -3.35 5.15 -12.35
CA ASP A 17 -3.80 4.24 -13.40
C ASP A 17 -3.38 2.77 -13.25
N SER A 18 -2.56 2.44 -12.26
CA SER A 18 -2.28 1.05 -11.90
C SER A 18 -3.47 0.39 -11.19
N THR A 19 -3.58 -0.93 -11.31
CA THR A 19 -4.49 -1.73 -10.48
C THR A 19 -3.71 -2.48 -9.40
N VAL A 20 -4.28 -2.57 -8.20
CA VAL A 20 -3.71 -3.31 -7.07
C VAL A 20 -4.75 -4.26 -6.51
N GLU A 21 -4.37 -5.51 -6.25
CA GLU A 21 -5.15 -6.48 -5.48
C GLU A 21 -4.22 -7.26 -4.54
N ILE A 22 -4.77 -7.85 -3.49
CA ILE A 22 -4.01 -8.74 -2.59
C ILE A 22 -4.72 -10.08 -2.55
N VAL A 23 -3.99 -11.13 -2.88
CA VAL A 23 -4.51 -12.51 -2.92
C VAL A 23 -3.62 -13.40 -2.08
N ASN A 24 -4.15 -13.93 -0.98
CA ASN A 24 -3.42 -14.82 -0.06
C ASN A 24 -2.06 -14.25 0.43
N GLY A 25 -2.02 -12.94 0.69
CA GLY A 25 -0.82 -12.23 1.15
C GLY A 25 0.13 -11.80 0.03
N VAL A 26 -0.17 -12.12 -1.22
CA VAL A 26 0.60 -11.68 -2.39
C VAL A 26 -0.01 -10.39 -2.94
N THR A 27 0.77 -9.33 -2.96
CA THR A 27 0.41 -8.08 -3.63
C THR A 27 0.56 -8.26 -5.14
N VAL A 28 -0.47 -7.93 -5.90
CA VAL A 28 -0.50 -8.02 -7.37
C VAL A 28 -0.75 -6.63 -7.94
N VAL A 29 0.18 -6.15 -8.76
CA VAL A 29 0.12 -4.84 -9.43
C VAL A 29 0.01 -5.06 -10.93
N ASN A 30 -1.02 -4.48 -11.55
CA ASN A 30 -1.30 -4.62 -12.99
C ASN A 30 -1.33 -6.09 -13.46
N GLY A 31 -1.88 -6.98 -12.62
CA GLY A 31 -1.97 -8.42 -12.88
C GLY A 31 -0.68 -9.21 -12.68
N LYS A 32 0.41 -8.58 -12.20
CA LYS A 32 1.68 -9.23 -11.93
C LYS A 32 1.95 -9.27 -10.42
N PRO A 33 2.34 -10.42 -9.85
CA PRO A 33 2.82 -10.48 -8.48
C PRO A 33 4.00 -9.51 -8.28
N LEU A 34 3.94 -8.71 -7.22
CA LEU A 34 5.02 -7.82 -6.83
C LEU A 34 6.02 -8.60 -5.98
N GLU A 35 7.31 -8.48 -6.28
CA GLU A 35 8.37 -9.02 -5.44
C GLU A 35 8.63 -8.06 -4.27
N GLU A 36 8.53 -8.56 -3.04
CA GLU A 36 8.56 -7.73 -1.84
C GLU A 36 9.64 -8.20 -0.84
N PRO A 37 10.94 -8.16 -1.20
CA PRO A 37 12.02 -8.62 -0.33
C PRO A 37 12.16 -7.78 0.95
N TYR A 38 11.49 -6.61 0.99
CA TYR A 38 11.43 -5.70 2.14
C TYR A 38 10.34 -6.08 3.16
N VAL A 39 9.50 -7.07 2.87
CA VAL A 39 8.45 -7.54 3.79
C VAL A 39 8.94 -8.74 4.58
N ASP A 40 8.94 -8.63 5.90
CA ASP A 40 9.13 -9.80 6.76
C ASP A 40 7.88 -10.70 6.68
N PRO A 41 8.02 -11.98 6.27
CA PRO A 41 6.87 -12.89 6.20
C PRO A 41 6.11 -13.04 7.51
N ARG A 42 6.77 -12.82 8.66
CA ARG A 42 6.14 -12.87 10.00
C ARG A 42 5.15 -11.74 10.25
N ASN A 43 5.26 -10.66 9.48
CA ASN A 43 4.42 -9.47 9.58
C ASN A 43 3.32 -9.46 8.52
N ASN A 44 3.04 -10.58 7.84
CA ASN A 44 2.02 -10.72 6.80
C ASN A 44 1.23 -12.02 6.96
N VAL A 45 0.75 -12.29 8.17
CA VAL A 45 0.08 -13.55 8.53
C VAL A 45 -1.39 -13.38 8.90
N ARG A 46 -1.84 -12.17 9.24
CA ARG A 46 -3.23 -11.94 9.66
C ARG A 46 -4.17 -11.92 8.45
N GLU A 47 -5.38 -12.44 8.61
CA GLU A 47 -6.31 -12.60 7.49
C GLU A 47 -6.66 -11.27 6.82
N TYR A 48 -6.91 -10.22 7.61
CA TYR A 48 -7.30 -8.91 7.11
C TYR A 48 -6.20 -8.23 6.26
N SER A 49 -4.93 -8.59 6.45
CA SER A 49 -3.82 -7.97 5.71
C SER A 49 -3.54 -8.69 4.39
N ARG A 50 -4.11 -9.89 4.20
CA ARG A 50 -3.77 -10.85 3.15
C ARG A 50 -4.76 -10.92 2.00
N SER A 51 -5.88 -10.21 2.07
CA SER A 51 -6.89 -10.21 1.02
C SER A 51 -7.47 -8.83 0.83
N MET A 52 -7.49 -8.37 -0.42
CA MET A 52 -8.11 -7.11 -0.82
C MET A 52 -8.60 -7.22 -2.26
N SER A 53 -9.86 -6.86 -2.48
CA SER A 53 -10.43 -6.76 -3.83
C SER A 53 -9.63 -5.78 -4.68
N ARG A 54 -9.60 -6.04 -5.99
CA ARG A 54 -8.92 -5.17 -6.94
C ARG A 54 -9.43 -3.74 -6.89
N VAL A 55 -8.51 -2.79 -6.82
CA VAL A 55 -8.76 -1.35 -6.93
C VAL A 55 -7.93 -0.76 -8.06
N ARG A 56 -8.40 0.34 -8.64
CA ARG A 56 -7.63 1.16 -9.59
C ARG A 56 -7.19 2.44 -8.90
N VAL A 57 -5.89 2.73 -8.92
CA VAL A 57 -5.34 3.97 -8.36
C VAL A 57 -5.77 5.14 -9.25
N PRO A 58 -6.41 6.19 -8.72
CA PRO A 58 -6.76 7.37 -9.48
C PRO A 58 -5.51 8.06 -10.04
N ALA A 59 -5.67 8.77 -11.16
CA ALA A 59 -4.64 9.67 -11.65
C ALA A 59 -4.19 10.64 -10.54
N ASN A 60 -2.89 10.96 -10.50
CA ASN A 60 -2.27 11.83 -9.49
C ASN A 60 -2.39 11.34 -8.04
N ALA A 61 -2.58 10.04 -7.82
CA ALA A 61 -2.57 9.43 -6.49
C ALA A 61 -1.60 8.25 -6.41
N PHE A 62 -1.38 7.77 -5.20
CA PHE A 62 -0.58 6.61 -4.88
C PHE A 62 -1.38 5.63 -4.03
N PHE A 63 -1.10 4.34 -4.21
CA PHE A 63 -1.41 3.30 -3.25
C PHE A 63 -0.14 3.00 -2.45
N VAL A 64 -0.21 3.17 -1.14
CA VAL A 64 0.91 2.97 -0.20
C VAL A 64 0.59 1.90 0.83
N MET A 65 1.60 1.13 1.23
CA MET A 65 1.53 0.12 2.29
C MET A 65 2.73 0.25 3.23
N GLY A 66 2.56 -0.15 4.49
CA GLY A 66 3.67 -0.36 5.40
C GLY A 66 4.34 -1.72 5.18
N ASP A 67 5.64 -1.81 5.47
CA ASP A 67 6.38 -3.08 5.36
C ASP A 67 5.98 -4.07 6.49
N ASN A 68 5.59 -3.56 7.66
CA ASN A 68 4.89 -4.35 8.68
C ASN A 68 3.39 -4.45 8.32
N ARG A 69 3.01 -5.44 7.51
CA ARG A 69 1.67 -5.53 6.88
C ARG A 69 0.56 -5.69 7.90
N ASP A 70 0.80 -6.48 8.93
CA ASP A 70 -0.20 -6.78 9.94
C ASP A 70 -0.46 -5.55 10.81
N ASP A 71 0.55 -4.76 11.15
CA ASP A 71 0.37 -3.60 12.06
C ASP A 71 0.52 -2.24 11.35
N SER A 72 0.07 -2.14 10.10
CA SER A 72 0.11 -0.88 9.34
C SER A 72 -1.28 -0.42 8.90
N ASP A 73 -1.74 0.68 9.47
CA ASP A 73 -2.80 1.50 8.88
C ASP A 73 -2.24 2.18 7.62
N ASP A 74 -2.80 1.84 6.46
CA ASP A 74 -2.37 2.32 5.15
C ASP A 74 -3.51 2.25 4.11
N SER A 75 -3.17 2.26 2.82
CA SER A 75 -4.16 2.42 1.74
C SER A 75 -5.16 1.27 1.64
N ARG A 76 -4.84 0.12 2.25
CA ARG A 76 -5.79 -1.00 2.40
C ARG A 76 -7.02 -0.61 3.22
N PHE A 77 -6.87 0.37 4.12
CA PHE A 77 -7.92 0.80 5.05
C PHE A 77 -8.41 2.23 4.75
N TRP A 78 -7.50 3.17 4.50
CA TRP A 78 -7.86 4.60 4.32
C TRP A 78 -7.93 5.06 2.86
N GLY A 79 -7.64 4.19 1.89
CA GLY A 79 -7.66 4.53 0.46
C GLY A 79 -6.40 5.24 -0.06
N PHE A 80 -6.53 5.99 -1.15
CA PHE A 80 -5.37 6.52 -1.89
C PHE A 80 -4.79 7.79 -1.28
N VAL A 81 -3.50 8.02 -1.54
CA VAL A 81 -2.79 9.24 -1.12
C VAL A 81 -2.59 10.15 -2.34
N PRO A 82 -3.17 11.37 -2.36
CA PRO A 82 -2.91 12.33 -3.43
C PRO A 82 -1.41 12.65 -3.53
N ARG A 83 -0.89 12.82 -4.74
CA ARG A 83 0.53 13.16 -4.97
C ARG A 83 0.95 14.44 -4.23
N SER A 84 0.05 15.40 -4.08
CA SER A 84 0.28 16.64 -3.34
C SER A 84 0.53 16.44 -1.84
N HIS A 85 0.20 15.28 -1.28
CA HIS A 85 0.42 14.95 0.14
C HIS A 85 1.75 14.23 0.39
N ILE A 86 2.56 14.01 -0.64
CA ILE A 86 3.89 13.42 -0.50
C ILE A 86 4.90 14.51 -0.18
N LEU A 87 5.52 14.43 1.00
CA LEU A 87 6.52 15.40 1.45
C LEU A 87 7.93 15.11 0.90
N GLY A 88 8.25 13.84 0.62
CA GLY A 88 9.56 13.46 0.13
C GLY A 88 9.78 11.95 0.10
N LYS A 89 10.99 11.55 -0.29
CA LYS A 89 11.47 10.17 -0.29
C LYS A 89 12.48 9.99 0.84
N VAL A 90 12.44 8.84 1.52
CA VAL A 90 13.47 8.41 2.47
C VAL A 90 14.43 7.49 1.73
N ASP A 91 15.74 7.72 1.90
CA ASP A 91 16.82 6.89 1.34
C ASP A 91 17.38 5.91 2.37
#